data_AF-A0A0C5WFQ0-F1
#
_entry.id   AF-A0A0C5WFQ0-F1
#
_cell.length_a   1.000
_cell.length_b   1.000
_cell.length_c   1.000
_cell.angle_alpha   90.00
_cell.angle_beta   90.00
_cell.angle_gamma   90.00
#
_symmetry.space_group_name_H-M   'P 1'
#
loop_
_entity.id
_entity.type
_entity.pdbx_description
1 polymer ?
#
loop_
_entity_poly.entity_id
_entity_poly.type
_entity_poly.pdbx_seq_one_letter_code
_entity_poly.pdbx_strand_id
1 'polypeptide(L)'
;MFFLEHDAQPKTFKSVYDSLWWGIDKYLTATGGEDVNPITPAEKFLAGFIGILGVEMFALPAGIIASGFIEEIENNKLKKELIQLETKLIHAFSIEYFVPVMNKKKVLNLSHLSRKWLSLEDIKYKMGISESSLMQVCSFSKKLRLKNIKLNEINTVGLKFVNTNRTYGQCIKRNSKITIVNLYPFIQPYFGHFSMAISEILQANYISNKMYNPVSLLKENQLNMVNNNQYFETLNLHPALAEIKNDISSLKQDDGLIIFMVNAGSNEYLMQFNIGGDKSSNSFDNGLYFSDKDKLENYYNKAKSVTDKYEMLIGKHATVGKPDNNHVVNYIQSITKNNVLMLHVNVSILKKDAVEYYQYVSDFADIFKD
;
A
#
# COMPACT_ATOMS: atom_id res chain seq x y z
N MET A 1 47.76 13.64 46.12
CA MET A 1 47.16 14.45 47.21
C MET A 1 47.63 14.06 48.60
N PHE A 2 46.95 13.21 49.38
CA PHE A 2 47.33 12.93 50.78
C PHE A 2 48.83 12.60 50.94
N PHE A 3 49.35 11.61 50.23
CA PHE A 3 50.76 11.20 50.36
C PHE A 3 51.81 12.18 49.83
N LEU A 4 51.41 13.19 49.04
CA LEU A 4 52.33 14.13 48.40
C LEU A 4 52.20 15.57 48.95
N GLU A 5 51.09 15.90 49.61
CA GLU A 5 50.80 17.22 50.17
C GLU A 5 50.53 17.21 51.68
N HIS A 6 50.33 16.06 52.33
CA HIS A 6 50.05 16.04 53.78
C HIS A 6 51.19 16.66 54.60
N ASP A 7 52.44 16.37 54.26
CA ASP A 7 53.59 16.93 54.97
C ASP A 7 53.73 18.45 54.75
N ALA A 8 53.30 18.96 53.60
CA ALA A 8 53.38 20.37 53.23
C ALA A 8 52.14 21.18 53.69
N GLN A 9 50.96 20.56 53.76
CA GLN A 9 49.67 21.16 54.14
C GLN A 9 48.82 20.20 55.01
N PRO A 10 49.27 19.85 56.23
CA PRO A 10 48.61 18.84 57.06
C PRO A 10 47.22 19.26 57.56
N LYS A 11 46.96 20.57 57.65
CA LYS A 11 45.65 21.12 58.03
C LYS A 11 44.62 21.01 56.91
N THR A 12 45.05 20.86 55.67
CA THR A 12 44.18 20.92 54.49
C THR A 12 43.91 19.51 53.95
N PHE A 13 44.94 18.68 53.88
CA PHE A 13 44.83 17.27 53.49
C PHE A 13 44.98 16.37 54.73
N LYS A 14 44.06 16.50 55.70
CA LYS A 14 44.12 15.79 57.00
C LYS A 14 43.94 14.28 56.87
N SER A 15 43.17 13.86 55.88
CA SER A 15 42.87 12.46 55.61
C SER A 15 42.78 12.18 54.10
N VAL A 16 42.76 10.89 53.76
CA VAL A 16 42.51 10.42 52.39
C VAL A 16 41.13 10.88 51.90
N TYR A 17 40.13 10.98 52.78
CA TYR A 17 38.79 11.45 52.43
C TYR A 17 38.76 12.93 52.05
N ASP A 18 39.50 13.78 52.76
CA ASP A 18 39.62 15.21 52.41
C ASP A 18 40.28 15.38 51.03
N SER A 19 41.26 14.53 50.72
CA SER A 19 41.91 14.48 49.41
C SER A 19 40.97 13.99 48.30
N LEU A 20 40.10 13.01 48.60
CA LEU A 20 39.10 12.50 47.66
C LEU A 20 38.06 13.60 47.35
N TRP A 21 37.54 14.25 48.38
CA TRP A 21 36.56 15.32 48.23
C TRP A 21 37.12 16.50 47.45
N TRP A 22 38.37 16.90 47.71
CA TRP A 22 39.05 17.90 46.91
C TRP A 22 39.10 17.52 45.42
N GLY A 23 39.39 16.25 45.10
CA GLY A 23 39.41 15.78 43.71
C GLY A 23 38.03 15.87 43.04
N ILE A 24 36.97 15.51 43.78
CA ILE A 24 35.57 15.61 43.32
C ILE A 24 35.17 17.08 43.10
N ASP A 25 35.41 17.95 44.08
CA ASP A 25 35.06 19.37 44.03
C ASP A 25 35.82 20.09 42.91
N LYS A 26 37.13 19.83 42.79
CA LYS A 26 37.97 20.54 41.83
C LYS A 26 37.80 20.05 40.39
N TYR A 27 37.61 18.74 40.15
CA TYR A 27 37.59 18.19 38.79
C TYR A 27 36.22 17.73 38.29
N LEU A 28 35.25 17.40 39.15
CA LEU A 28 33.93 16.92 38.71
C LEU A 28 32.87 18.02 38.74
N THR A 29 32.96 18.98 39.67
CA THR A 29 31.96 20.05 39.81
C THR A 29 32.45 21.42 39.35
N ALA A 30 33.76 21.56 39.11
CA ALA A 30 34.44 22.78 38.68
C ALA A 30 34.13 24.00 39.56
N THR A 31 33.54 23.79 40.75
CA THR A 31 33.26 24.81 41.76
C THR A 31 34.52 25.19 42.51
N GLY A 32 35.43 24.23 42.70
CA GLY A 32 36.78 24.39 43.22
C GLY A 32 36.90 25.45 44.32
N GLY A 33 36.70 25.05 45.59
CA GLY A 33 36.90 25.95 46.72
C GLY A 33 38.23 26.70 46.60
N GLU A 34 38.17 28.02 46.46
CA GLU A 34 39.30 28.90 46.08
C GLU A 34 40.51 28.80 47.05
N ASP A 35 40.33 28.20 48.22
CA ASP A 35 41.29 28.20 49.32
C ASP A 35 42.30 27.03 49.31
N VAL A 36 42.17 26.02 48.45
CA VAL A 36 42.99 24.80 48.54
C VAL A 36 43.64 24.40 47.22
N ASN A 37 44.95 24.66 47.09
CA ASN A 37 45.76 24.27 45.93
C ASN A 37 47.06 23.58 46.34
N PRO A 38 47.50 22.54 45.61
CA PRO A 38 48.77 21.88 45.86
C PRO A 38 49.94 22.85 45.66
N ILE A 39 50.93 22.80 46.55
CA ILE A 39 52.11 23.68 46.53
C ILE A 39 53.36 22.94 46.06
N THR A 40 53.43 21.63 46.23
CA THR A 40 54.56 20.78 45.85
C THR A 40 54.65 20.59 44.34
N PRO A 41 55.86 20.57 43.75
CA PRO A 41 56.02 20.40 42.29
C PRO A 41 55.50 19.06 41.77
N ALA A 42 55.70 17.98 42.53
CA ALA A 42 55.25 16.64 42.15
C ALA A 42 53.72 16.55 42.10
N GLU A 43 53.03 17.11 43.09
CA GLU A 43 51.57 17.12 43.11
C GLU A 43 51.01 18.06 42.03
N LYS A 44 51.64 19.20 41.75
CA LYS A 44 51.21 20.09 40.64
C LYS A 44 51.22 19.37 39.30
N PHE A 45 52.25 18.56 39.02
CA PHE A 45 52.31 17.75 37.80
C PHE A 45 51.20 16.68 37.78
N LEU A 46 51.03 15.92 38.86
CA LEU A 46 50.01 14.89 38.97
C LEU A 46 48.59 15.45 38.85
N ALA A 47 48.32 16.57 39.52
CA ALA A 47 47.06 17.30 39.46
C ALA A 47 46.76 17.79 38.04
N GLY A 48 47.76 18.34 37.33
CA GLY A 48 47.61 18.72 35.92
C GLY A 48 47.26 17.54 35.02
N PHE A 49 47.92 16.39 35.20
CA PHE A 49 47.65 15.18 34.44
C PHE A 49 46.24 14.62 34.71
N ILE A 50 45.83 14.54 35.98
CA ILE A 50 44.48 14.13 36.38
C ILE A 50 43.42 15.11 35.83
N GLY A 51 43.73 16.41 35.78
CA GLY A 51 42.85 17.41 35.19
C GLY A 51 42.57 17.16 33.71
N ILE A 52 43.60 16.78 32.94
CA ILE A 52 43.44 16.41 31.51
C ILE A 52 42.54 15.17 31.38
N LEU A 53 42.80 14.11 32.17
CA LEU A 53 41.99 12.89 32.15
C LEU A 53 40.55 13.14 32.61
N GLY A 54 40.34 14.04 33.57
CA GLY A 54 39.02 14.43 34.05
C GLY A 54 38.18 15.08 32.94
N VAL A 55 38.77 16.03 32.20
CA VAL A 55 38.10 16.66 31.04
C VAL A 55 37.77 15.62 29.97
N GLU A 56 38.70 14.71 29.65
CA GLU A 56 38.48 13.64 28.67
C GLU A 56 37.34 12.69 29.09
N MET A 57 37.28 12.34 30.37
CA MET A 57 36.24 11.47 30.94
C MET A 57 34.83 12.05 30.78
N PHE A 58 34.65 13.38 30.84
CA PHE A 58 33.35 14.03 30.62
C PHE A 58 33.09 14.37 29.15
N ALA A 59 34.14 14.68 28.38
CA ALA A 59 34.01 14.99 26.96
C ALA A 59 33.44 13.80 26.16
N LEU A 60 33.84 12.57 26.49
CA LEU A 60 33.38 11.37 25.79
C LEU A 60 31.85 11.12 25.95
N PRO A 61 31.27 11.02 27.16
CA PRO A 61 29.81 10.89 27.34
C PRO A 61 29.04 12.07 26.77
N ALA A 62 29.52 13.30 26.96
CA ALA A 62 28.88 14.49 26.40
C ALA A 62 28.83 14.45 24.86
N GLY A 63 29.92 14.02 24.22
CA GLY A 63 30.01 13.81 22.79
C GLY A 63 29.03 12.75 22.27
N ILE A 64 28.93 11.60 22.96
CA ILE A 64 28.00 10.52 22.61
C ILE A 64 26.54 10.98 22.71
N ILE A 65 26.19 11.70 23.79
CA ILE A 65 24.85 12.26 23.98
C ILE A 65 24.54 13.27 22.87
N ALA A 66 25.48 14.18 22.57
CA ALA A 66 25.32 15.17 21.50
C ALA A 66 25.13 14.51 20.13
N SER A 67 25.92 13.48 19.79
CA SER A 67 25.75 12.76 18.52
C SER A 67 24.40 12.04 18.43
N GLY A 68 23.92 11.44 19.52
CA GLY A 68 22.60 10.82 19.55
C GLY A 68 21.46 11.83 19.37
N PHE A 69 21.58 13.03 19.96
CA PHE A 69 20.62 14.11 19.72
C PHE A 69 20.64 14.58 18.26
N ILE A 70 21.80 14.73 17.65
CA ILE A 70 21.93 15.13 16.24
C ILE A 70 21.26 14.09 15.33
N GLU A 71 21.55 12.81 15.53
CA GLU A 71 20.95 11.70 14.76
C GLU A 71 19.42 11.70 14.88
N GLU A 72 18.89 11.88 16.09
CA GLU A 72 17.44 11.92 16.32
C GLU A 72 16.79 13.17 15.68
N ILE A 73 17.46 14.32 15.70
CA ILE A 73 16.98 15.54 15.03
C ILE A 73 16.94 15.34 13.52
N GLU A 74 17.98 14.74 12.94
CA GLU A 74 18.06 14.44 11.51
C GLU A 74 16.98 13.43 11.08
N ASN A 75 16.80 12.34 11.83
CA ASN A 75 15.75 11.35 11.60
C ASN A 75 14.35 11.98 11.64
N ASN A 76 14.10 12.86 12.61
CA ASN A 76 12.83 13.58 12.72
C ASN A 76 12.61 14.56 11.56
N LYS A 77 13.67 15.25 11.10
CA LYS A 77 13.60 16.11 9.92
C LYS A 77 13.29 15.32 8.66
N LEU A 78 14.00 14.22 8.41
CA LEU A 78 13.75 13.31 7.29
C LEU A 78 12.32 12.78 7.31
N LYS A 79 11.82 12.33 8.46
CA LYS A 79 10.44 11.87 8.61
C LYS A 79 9.42 12.95 8.24
N LYS A 80 9.62 14.20 8.69
CA LYS A 80 8.75 15.33 8.33
C LYS A 80 8.77 15.60 6.83
N GLU A 81 9.94 15.60 6.21
CA GLU A 81 10.10 15.77 4.76
C GLU A 81 9.38 14.66 3.98
N LEU A 82 9.52 13.40 4.41
CA LEU A 82 8.84 12.26 3.77
C LEU A 82 7.31 12.34 3.90
N ILE A 83 6.78 12.76 5.06
CA ILE A 83 5.33 12.96 5.25
C ILE A 83 4.81 14.09 4.34
N GLN A 84 5.56 15.18 4.22
CA GLN A 84 5.20 16.28 3.31
C GLN A 84 5.23 15.84 1.85
N LEU A 85 6.24 15.07 1.43
CA LEU A 85 6.34 14.52 0.08
C LEU A 85 5.22 13.52 -0.19
N GLU A 86 4.92 12.61 0.74
CA GLU A 86 3.79 11.68 0.64
C GLU A 86 2.48 12.45 0.41
N THR A 87 2.24 13.50 1.21
CA THR A 87 1.04 14.34 1.09
C THR A 87 0.96 15.04 -0.27
N LYS A 88 2.07 15.64 -0.74
CA LYS A 88 2.15 16.28 -2.06
C LYS A 88 1.87 15.28 -3.19
N LEU A 89 2.43 14.07 -3.12
CA LEU A 89 2.23 13.03 -4.13
C LEU A 89 0.79 12.52 -4.12
N ILE A 90 0.21 12.26 -2.95
CA ILE A 90 -1.20 11.84 -2.82
C ILE A 90 -2.14 12.93 -3.37
N HIS A 91 -1.90 14.20 -3.04
CA HIS A 91 -2.67 15.32 -3.60
C HIS A 91 -2.50 15.41 -5.12
N ALA A 92 -1.33 15.13 -5.67
CA ALA A 92 -1.15 15.10 -7.11
C ALA A 92 -2.12 14.09 -7.77
N PHE A 93 -2.37 12.93 -7.17
CA PHE A 93 -3.35 11.96 -7.69
C PHE A 93 -4.79 12.48 -7.73
N SER A 94 -5.18 13.49 -6.94
CA SER A 94 -6.52 14.10 -7.05
C SER A 94 -6.63 15.14 -8.16
N ILE A 95 -5.51 15.58 -8.75
CA ILE A 95 -5.51 16.58 -9.81
C ILE A 95 -5.54 15.90 -11.17
N GLU A 96 -6.60 16.14 -11.95
CA GLU A 96 -6.64 15.76 -13.37
C GLU A 96 -6.32 16.99 -14.21
N TYR A 97 -5.21 16.96 -14.96
CA TYR A 97 -4.78 18.10 -15.78
C TYR A 97 -5.16 17.95 -17.26
N PHE A 98 -5.53 16.75 -17.71
CA PHE A 98 -5.87 16.48 -19.09
C PHE A 98 -7.37 16.71 -19.32
N VAL A 99 -7.71 17.83 -19.97
CA VAL A 99 -9.09 18.31 -20.16
C VAL A 99 -10.05 17.26 -20.74
N PRO A 100 -9.70 16.47 -21.76
CA PRO A 100 -10.60 15.42 -22.27
C PRO A 100 -11.01 14.40 -21.21
N VAL A 101 -10.10 14.03 -20.31
CA VAL A 101 -10.38 13.10 -19.20
C VAL A 101 -11.23 13.78 -18.12
N MET A 102 -10.98 15.06 -17.82
CA MET A 102 -11.82 15.82 -16.89
C MET A 102 -13.28 15.83 -17.34
N ASN A 103 -13.51 16.10 -18.63
CA ASN A 103 -14.85 16.12 -19.20
C ASN A 103 -15.52 14.74 -19.13
N LYS A 104 -14.81 13.67 -19.49
CA LYS A 104 -15.32 12.29 -19.37
C LYS A 104 -15.65 11.93 -17.92
N LYS A 105 -14.75 12.22 -16.96
CA LYS A 105 -15.00 11.99 -15.53
C LYS A 105 -16.22 12.77 -15.05
N LYS A 106 -16.38 14.03 -15.46
CA LYS A 106 -17.53 14.85 -15.06
C LYS A 106 -18.85 14.25 -15.55
N VAL A 107 -18.91 13.80 -16.81
CA VAL A 107 -20.10 13.14 -17.38
C VAL A 107 -20.44 11.85 -16.63
N LEU A 108 -19.43 11.10 -16.19
CA LEU A 108 -19.60 9.85 -15.45
C LEU A 108 -19.76 10.04 -13.93
N ASN A 109 -19.78 11.28 -13.44
CA ASN A 109 -19.76 11.61 -12.01
C ASN A 109 -18.57 10.96 -11.24
N LEU A 110 -17.40 10.94 -11.87
CA LEU A 110 -16.14 10.37 -11.35
C LEU A 110 -15.08 11.44 -11.08
N SER A 111 -15.46 12.70 -10.91
CA SER A 111 -14.50 13.79 -10.68
C SER A 111 -13.71 13.62 -9.37
N HIS A 112 -14.27 12.92 -8.38
CA HIS A 112 -13.59 12.56 -7.12
C HIS A 112 -12.58 11.42 -7.27
N LEU A 113 -12.67 10.63 -8.36
CA LEU A 113 -11.82 9.46 -8.54
C LEU A 113 -10.39 9.89 -8.85
N SER A 114 -9.47 9.48 -7.98
CA SER A 114 -8.03 9.71 -8.14
C SER A 114 -7.53 9.16 -9.48
N ARG A 115 -6.55 9.81 -10.09
CA ARG A 115 -5.89 9.33 -11.30
C ARG A 115 -5.41 7.88 -11.16
N LYS A 116 -5.44 7.14 -12.27
CA LYS A 116 -5.02 5.73 -12.31
C LYS A 116 -3.53 5.52 -12.01
N TRP A 117 -2.68 6.49 -12.35
CA TRP A 117 -1.23 6.48 -12.10
C TRP A 117 -0.59 7.85 -12.34
N LEU A 118 0.71 7.94 -12.06
CA LEU A 118 1.60 9.06 -12.35
C LEU A 118 2.87 8.53 -12.99
N SER A 119 3.32 9.08 -14.13
CA SER A 119 4.62 8.69 -14.67
C SER A 119 5.76 9.29 -13.84
N LEU A 120 6.92 8.62 -13.84
CA LEU A 120 8.11 9.13 -13.17
C LEU A 120 8.56 10.48 -13.78
N GLU A 121 8.40 10.62 -15.10
CA GLU A 121 8.71 11.85 -15.82
C GLU A 121 7.81 13.01 -15.38
N ASP A 122 6.50 12.77 -15.21
CA ASP A 122 5.57 13.79 -14.71
C ASP A 122 5.97 14.24 -13.29
N ILE A 123 6.31 13.30 -12.41
CA ILE A 123 6.75 13.60 -11.04
C ILE A 123 8.06 14.41 -11.07
N LYS A 124 9.03 13.99 -11.88
CA LYS A 124 10.35 14.65 -11.96
C LYS A 124 10.26 16.04 -12.55
N TYR A 125 9.64 16.17 -13.73
CA TYR A 125 9.68 17.42 -14.49
C TYR A 125 8.58 18.41 -14.11
N LYS A 126 7.39 17.94 -13.68
CA LYS A 126 6.29 18.85 -13.28
C LYS A 126 6.29 19.15 -11.78
N MET A 127 6.77 18.23 -10.94
CA MET A 127 6.80 18.45 -9.49
C MET A 127 8.20 18.74 -8.93
N GLY A 128 9.27 18.58 -9.73
CA GLY A 128 10.65 18.80 -9.30
C GLY A 128 11.13 17.77 -8.26
N ILE A 129 10.49 16.60 -8.18
CA ILE A 129 10.81 15.56 -7.20
C ILE A 129 11.82 14.59 -7.83
N SER A 130 12.94 14.38 -7.16
CA SER A 130 13.98 13.44 -7.62
C SER A 130 13.53 11.99 -7.48
N GLU A 131 14.14 11.11 -8.26
CA GLU A 131 13.90 9.67 -8.17
C GLU A 131 14.34 9.09 -6.82
N SER A 132 15.44 9.60 -6.25
CA SER A 132 15.91 9.18 -4.92
C SER A 132 14.90 9.50 -3.82
N SER A 133 14.35 10.72 -3.81
CA SER A 133 13.29 11.09 -2.87
C SER A 133 12.04 10.26 -3.08
N LEU A 134 11.69 9.94 -4.32
CA LEU A 134 10.54 9.09 -4.61
C LEU A 134 10.72 7.66 -4.09
N MET A 135 11.92 7.09 -4.25
CA MET A 135 12.27 5.77 -3.70
C MET A 135 12.19 5.77 -2.17
N GLN A 136 12.71 6.81 -1.50
CA GLN A 136 12.61 6.96 -0.04
C GLN A 136 11.14 7.07 0.43
N VAL A 137 10.31 7.83 -0.28
CA VAL A 137 8.89 7.93 0.07
C VAL A 137 8.17 6.60 -0.16
N CYS A 138 8.53 5.83 -1.19
CA CYS A 138 7.93 4.52 -1.44
C CYS A 138 8.38 3.44 -0.44
N SER A 139 9.58 3.55 0.14
CA SER A 139 10.01 2.66 1.23
C SER A 139 9.37 3.05 2.56
N PHE A 140 9.10 4.33 2.77
CA PHE A 140 8.43 4.86 3.96
C PHE A 140 6.90 4.64 3.95
N SER A 141 6.23 4.92 2.82
CA SER A 141 4.78 4.90 2.69
C SER A 141 4.26 3.57 2.18
N LYS A 142 3.26 3.01 2.87
CA LYS A 142 2.50 1.85 2.38
C LYS A 142 1.48 2.20 1.28
N LYS A 143 1.21 3.49 1.07
CA LYS A 143 0.17 3.99 0.15
C LYS A 143 0.69 4.27 -1.25
N LEU A 144 1.99 4.43 -1.43
CA LEU A 144 2.60 4.77 -2.70
C LEU A 144 3.50 3.63 -3.15
N ARG A 145 3.35 3.20 -4.41
CA ARG A 145 4.16 2.11 -4.96
C ARG A 145 4.62 2.42 -6.36
N LEU A 146 5.90 2.21 -6.62
CA LEU A 146 6.42 2.19 -7.97
C LEU A 146 5.99 0.91 -8.67
N LYS A 147 5.58 1.05 -9.93
CA LYS A 147 5.22 -0.05 -10.81
C LYS A 147 5.83 0.20 -12.19
N ASN A 148 6.41 -0.86 -12.73
CA ASN A 148 6.77 -0.91 -14.13
C ASN A 148 5.53 -1.32 -14.94
N ILE A 149 5.23 -0.58 -15.99
CA ILE A 149 4.11 -0.79 -16.87
C ILE A 149 4.61 -0.72 -18.31
N LYS A 150 4.41 -1.82 -19.04
CA LYS A 150 4.67 -1.85 -20.49
C LYS A 150 3.53 -1.15 -21.23
N LEU A 151 3.74 0.07 -21.70
CA LEU A 151 2.84 0.88 -22.52
C LEU A 151 3.42 0.97 -23.93
N ASN A 152 2.64 0.59 -24.95
CA ASN A 152 3.10 0.58 -26.36
C ASN A 152 4.47 -0.09 -26.52
N GLU A 153 4.64 -1.26 -25.89
CA GLU A 153 5.88 -2.03 -25.84
C GLU A 153 7.07 -1.42 -25.10
N ILE A 154 6.97 -0.16 -24.67
CA ILE A 154 7.99 0.54 -23.90
C ILE A 154 7.72 0.32 -22.41
N ASN A 155 8.76 -0.06 -21.67
CA ASN A 155 8.69 -0.14 -20.22
C ASN A 155 8.72 1.28 -19.64
N THR A 156 7.64 1.66 -18.99
CA THR A 156 7.49 2.96 -18.32
C THR A 156 7.36 2.72 -16.83
N VAL A 157 8.03 3.56 -16.03
CA VAL A 157 7.94 3.49 -14.57
C VAL A 157 6.98 4.58 -14.12
N GLY A 158 6.10 4.22 -13.21
CA GLY A 158 5.19 5.19 -12.62
C GLY A 158 4.83 4.85 -11.19
N LEU A 159 4.29 5.86 -10.52
CA LEU A 159 3.76 5.78 -9.18
C LEU A 159 2.28 5.40 -9.23
N LYS A 160 1.90 4.48 -8.36
CA LYS A 160 0.53 4.07 -8.09
C LYS A 160 0.16 4.44 -6.67
N PHE A 161 -1.00 5.09 -6.52
CA PHE A 161 -1.63 5.28 -5.22
C PHE A 161 -2.49 4.06 -4.86
N VAL A 162 -2.27 3.54 -3.66
CA VAL A 162 -2.90 2.36 -3.10
C VAL A 162 -3.73 2.78 -1.91
N ASN A 163 -5.02 3.02 -2.13
CA ASN A 163 -5.97 3.26 -1.05
C ASN A 163 -6.34 1.92 -0.39
N THR A 164 -6.11 1.81 0.92
CA THR A 164 -6.41 0.63 1.74
C THR A 164 -7.15 1.01 3.02
N ASN A 165 -8.15 0.22 3.37
CA ASN A 165 -8.88 0.29 4.65
C ASN A 165 -9.06 -1.10 5.30
N ARG A 166 -8.39 -2.10 4.72
CA ARG A 166 -8.32 -3.50 5.17
C ARG A 166 -6.89 -3.99 5.00
N THR A 167 -6.52 -5.05 5.70
CA THR A 167 -5.20 -5.68 5.60
C THR A 167 -4.93 -6.26 4.21
N TYR A 168 -5.96 -6.75 3.50
CA TYR A 168 -5.84 -7.26 2.13
C TYR A 168 -5.91 -6.18 1.04
N GLY A 169 -6.41 -4.99 1.37
CA GLY A 169 -6.63 -3.93 0.40
C GLY A 169 -7.80 -3.04 0.79
N GLN A 170 -8.91 -3.14 0.06
CA GLN A 170 -10.04 -2.23 0.21
C GLN A 170 -11.39 -2.95 0.25
N CYS A 171 -12.26 -2.51 1.15
CA CYS A 171 -13.67 -2.86 1.21
C CYS A 171 -14.52 -1.58 1.29
N ILE A 172 -15.51 -1.42 0.42
CA ILE A 172 -16.50 -0.34 0.47
C ILE A 172 -17.88 -0.98 0.47
N LYS A 173 -18.70 -0.63 1.46
CA LYS A 173 -20.08 -1.10 1.60
C LYS A 173 -21.01 0.07 1.33
N ARG A 174 -21.82 -0.03 0.27
CA ARG A 174 -22.80 0.97 -0.16
C ARG A 174 -24.24 0.48 0.00
N ASN A 175 -24.43 -0.70 0.58
CA ASN A 175 -25.73 -1.39 0.70
C ASN A 175 -26.46 -1.54 -0.66
N SER A 176 -25.69 -1.63 -1.76
CA SER A 176 -26.22 -1.87 -3.10
C SER A 176 -26.37 -3.36 -3.36
N LYS A 177 -27.37 -3.75 -4.17
CA LYS A 177 -27.59 -5.13 -4.65
C LYS A 177 -26.44 -5.67 -5.49
N ILE A 178 -25.62 -4.79 -6.07
CA ILE A 178 -24.47 -5.16 -6.88
C ILE A 178 -23.22 -5.08 -6.01
N THR A 179 -22.38 -6.10 -6.08
CA THR A 179 -21.06 -6.13 -5.47
C THR A 179 -20.00 -6.43 -6.52
N ILE A 180 -18.99 -5.59 -6.63
CA ILE A 180 -17.82 -5.83 -7.49
C ILE A 180 -16.68 -6.36 -6.63
N VAL A 181 -16.16 -7.52 -6.99
CA VAL A 181 -15.00 -8.14 -6.34
C VAL A 181 -13.86 -8.21 -7.35
N ASN A 182 -12.72 -7.60 -7.06
CA ASN A 182 -11.53 -7.69 -7.91
C ASN A 182 -10.27 -7.99 -7.09
N LEU A 183 -9.78 -9.22 -7.18
CA LEU A 183 -8.62 -9.68 -6.40
C LEU A 183 -7.28 -9.65 -7.15
N TYR A 184 -7.30 -9.29 -8.43
CA TYR A 184 -6.13 -9.15 -9.31
C TYR A 184 -5.40 -7.78 -9.34
N PRO A 185 -5.85 -6.67 -8.68
CA PRO A 185 -5.20 -5.35 -8.82
C PRO A 185 -3.76 -5.22 -8.34
N PHE A 186 -3.24 -6.17 -7.55
CA PHE A 186 -1.81 -6.21 -7.21
C PHE A 186 -0.95 -6.55 -8.44
N ILE A 187 -1.43 -7.52 -9.24
CA ILE A 187 -0.74 -8.12 -10.37
C ILE A 187 -0.97 -7.27 -11.62
N GLN A 188 -2.24 -7.02 -11.96
CA GLN A 188 -2.63 -6.35 -13.19
C GLN A 188 -2.67 -4.82 -13.00
N PRO A 189 -1.80 -4.05 -13.68
CA PRO A 189 -1.86 -2.60 -13.64
C PRO A 189 -3.22 -2.06 -14.10
N TYR A 190 -3.66 -0.95 -13.49
CA TYR A 190 -4.94 -0.27 -13.74
C TYR A 190 -6.22 -1.05 -13.46
N PHE A 191 -6.17 -2.38 -13.26
CA PHE A 191 -7.40 -3.17 -13.13
C PHE A 191 -8.20 -2.84 -11.88
N GLY A 192 -7.53 -2.53 -10.77
CA GLY A 192 -8.21 -2.05 -9.56
C GLY A 192 -8.84 -0.67 -9.74
N HIS A 193 -8.21 0.21 -10.51
CA HIS A 193 -8.81 1.51 -10.84
C HIS A 193 -10.04 1.32 -11.74
N PHE A 194 -9.96 0.41 -12.72
CA PHE A 194 -11.06 0.09 -13.63
C PHE A 194 -12.27 -0.45 -12.87
N SER A 195 -12.07 -1.49 -12.04
CA SER A 195 -13.17 -2.06 -11.26
C SER A 195 -13.70 -1.10 -10.19
N MET A 196 -12.85 -0.22 -9.62
CA MET A 196 -13.30 0.83 -8.71
C MET A 196 -14.21 1.83 -9.45
N ALA A 197 -13.80 2.31 -10.62
CA ALA A 197 -14.57 3.27 -11.41
C ALA A 197 -15.96 2.72 -11.79
N ILE A 198 -16.04 1.45 -12.20
CA ILE A 198 -17.32 0.78 -12.45
C ILE A 198 -18.16 0.72 -11.16
N SER A 199 -17.53 0.42 -10.02
CA SER A 199 -18.24 0.35 -8.73
C SER A 199 -18.82 1.70 -8.31
N GLU A 200 -18.14 2.80 -8.63
CA GLU A 200 -18.61 4.16 -8.37
C GLU A 200 -19.79 4.50 -9.30
N ILE A 201 -19.73 4.16 -10.59
CA ILE A 201 -20.85 4.41 -11.53
C ILE A 201 -22.10 3.63 -11.10
N LEU A 202 -21.93 2.36 -10.71
CA LEU A 202 -23.03 1.48 -10.30
C LEU A 202 -23.46 1.68 -8.84
N GLN A 203 -22.75 2.54 -8.08
CA GLN A 203 -22.89 2.64 -6.62
C GLN A 203 -22.83 1.25 -5.93
N ALA A 204 -22.08 0.31 -6.50
CA ALA A 204 -21.97 -1.08 -6.04
C ALA A 204 -21.12 -1.19 -4.77
N ASN A 205 -21.29 -2.25 -3.97
CA ASN A 205 -20.27 -2.60 -2.98
C ASN A 205 -18.96 -2.96 -3.71
N TYR A 206 -17.82 -2.79 -3.04
CA TYR A 206 -16.51 -3.01 -3.67
C TYR A 206 -15.55 -3.74 -2.74
N ILE A 207 -15.01 -4.87 -3.20
CA ILE A 207 -13.91 -5.57 -2.54
C ILE A 207 -12.72 -5.66 -3.48
N SER A 208 -11.54 -5.30 -2.99
CA SER A 208 -10.32 -5.41 -3.78
C SER A 208 -9.09 -5.81 -2.97
N ASN A 209 -8.39 -6.85 -3.47
CA ASN A 209 -7.05 -7.17 -3.00
C ASN A 209 -6.01 -6.26 -3.67
N LYS A 210 -5.27 -5.52 -2.86
CA LYS A 210 -4.19 -4.63 -3.30
C LYS A 210 -2.84 -4.93 -2.64
N MET A 211 -2.78 -5.94 -1.76
CA MET A 211 -1.62 -6.21 -0.93
C MET A 211 -0.91 -7.51 -1.28
N TYR A 212 -1.65 -8.51 -1.77
CA TYR A 212 -1.13 -9.87 -1.88
C TYR A 212 -1.08 -10.40 -3.31
N ASN A 213 -0.08 -11.22 -3.59
CA ASN A 213 0.07 -11.98 -4.84
C ASN A 213 0.98 -13.20 -4.58
N PRO A 214 0.61 -14.42 -4.98
CA PRO A 214 1.42 -15.62 -4.75
C PRO A 214 2.84 -15.52 -5.33
N VAL A 215 3.02 -14.82 -6.45
CA VAL A 215 4.34 -14.64 -7.11
C VAL A 215 4.99 -13.28 -6.79
N SER A 216 4.66 -12.69 -5.64
CA SER A 216 5.33 -11.47 -5.18
C SER A 216 6.82 -11.74 -4.89
N LEU A 217 7.69 -10.79 -5.23
CA LEU A 217 9.12 -10.86 -4.88
C LEU A 217 9.35 -10.70 -3.36
N LEU A 218 8.48 -9.95 -2.69
CA LEU A 218 8.50 -9.76 -1.24
C LEU A 218 7.68 -10.84 -0.55
N LYS A 219 8.29 -11.55 0.40
CA LYS A 219 7.70 -12.69 1.11
C LYS A 219 6.45 -12.30 1.90
N GLU A 220 6.45 -11.12 2.53
CA GLU A 220 5.30 -10.61 3.28
C GLU A 220 4.04 -10.38 2.44
N ASN A 221 4.20 -10.26 1.11
CA ASN A 221 3.09 -10.07 0.17
C ASN A 221 2.73 -11.38 -0.58
N GLN A 222 3.40 -12.51 -0.29
CA GLN A 222 3.15 -13.80 -0.92
C GLN A 222 1.95 -14.50 -0.30
N LEU A 223 0.75 -14.22 -0.82
CA LEU A 223 -0.47 -14.91 -0.44
C LEU A 223 -1.41 -15.00 -1.65
N ASN A 224 -1.96 -16.19 -1.90
CA ASN A 224 -2.98 -16.38 -2.92
C ASN A 224 -4.36 -16.04 -2.34
N MET A 225 -4.92 -14.90 -2.75
CA MET A 225 -6.26 -14.47 -2.34
C MET A 225 -7.37 -15.04 -3.25
N VAL A 226 -7.02 -15.62 -4.40
CA VAL A 226 -7.99 -16.15 -5.38
C VAL A 226 -8.21 -17.64 -5.15
N ASN A 227 -7.13 -18.44 -5.13
CA ASN A 227 -7.18 -19.88 -4.91
C ASN A 227 -6.51 -20.20 -3.57
N ASN A 228 -7.29 -20.54 -2.56
CA ASN A 228 -6.78 -20.81 -1.22
C ASN A 228 -7.68 -21.75 -0.43
N ASN A 229 -7.12 -22.85 0.08
CA ASN A 229 -7.88 -23.84 0.85
C ASN A 229 -8.40 -23.27 2.18
N GLN A 230 -7.71 -22.28 2.77
CA GLN A 230 -8.09 -21.67 4.05
C GLN A 230 -9.45 -20.96 4.03
N TYR A 231 -10.01 -20.67 2.85
CA TYR A 231 -11.38 -20.16 2.74
C TYR A 231 -12.39 -21.15 3.35
N PHE A 232 -12.13 -22.45 3.28
CA PHE A 232 -13.02 -23.52 3.73
C PHE A 232 -12.60 -24.13 5.08
N GLU A 233 -11.51 -23.64 5.66
CA GLU A 233 -11.00 -24.06 6.97
C GLU A 233 -11.44 -23.10 8.08
N THR A 234 -11.45 -23.58 9.33
CA THR A 234 -11.87 -22.83 10.52
C THR A 234 -10.72 -22.41 11.44
N LEU A 235 -9.53 -23.00 11.29
CA LEU A 235 -8.36 -22.78 12.15
C LEU A 235 -7.18 -22.24 11.34
N ASN A 236 -6.25 -21.52 12.00
CA ASN A 236 -4.98 -21.03 11.44
C ASN A 236 -5.10 -20.17 10.16
N LEU A 237 -6.12 -19.31 10.11
CA LEU A 237 -6.28 -18.39 8.98
C LEU A 237 -5.26 -17.27 9.02
N HIS A 238 -4.67 -16.98 7.86
CA HIS A 238 -3.96 -15.72 7.67
C HIS A 238 -4.89 -14.53 7.98
N PRO A 239 -4.45 -13.48 8.70
CA PRO A 239 -5.32 -12.36 9.12
C PRO A 239 -6.12 -11.73 7.97
N ALA A 240 -5.46 -11.56 6.81
CA ALA A 240 -6.09 -11.05 5.59
C ALA A 240 -7.23 -11.92 5.04
N LEU A 241 -7.11 -13.25 5.16
CA LEU A 241 -8.15 -14.19 4.75
C LEU A 241 -9.31 -14.21 5.75
N ALA A 242 -9.02 -14.12 7.05
CA ALA A 242 -10.06 -13.97 8.06
C ALA A 242 -10.88 -12.69 7.84
N GLU A 243 -10.21 -11.57 7.57
CA GLU A 243 -10.86 -10.27 7.35
C GLU A 243 -11.73 -10.27 6.07
N ILE A 244 -11.22 -10.78 4.94
CA ILE A 244 -12.02 -10.83 3.70
C ILE A 244 -13.20 -11.80 3.82
N LYS A 245 -13.06 -12.92 4.55
CA LYS A 245 -14.18 -13.84 4.84
C LYS A 245 -15.31 -13.15 5.59
N ASN A 246 -14.95 -12.35 6.61
CA ASN A 246 -15.91 -11.56 7.37
C ASN A 246 -16.58 -10.50 6.49
N ASP A 247 -15.81 -9.79 5.66
CA ASP A 247 -16.37 -8.79 4.75
C ASP A 247 -17.29 -9.43 3.69
N ILE A 248 -16.93 -10.56 3.09
CA ILE A 248 -17.79 -11.31 2.16
C ILE A 248 -19.08 -11.76 2.85
N SER A 249 -18.98 -12.30 4.07
CA SER A 249 -20.16 -12.77 4.82
C SER A 249 -21.14 -11.64 5.12
N SER A 250 -20.63 -10.43 5.36
CA SER A 250 -21.45 -9.24 5.61
C SER A 250 -22.11 -8.65 4.36
N LEU A 251 -21.75 -9.12 3.16
CA LEU A 251 -22.34 -8.68 1.89
C LEU A 251 -23.55 -9.53 1.47
N LYS A 252 -24.04 -10.40 2.35
CA LYS A 252 -25.25 -11.18 2.11
C LYS A 252 -26.44 -10.23 1.96
N GLN A 253 -27.14 -10.33 0.82
CA GLN A 253 -28.29 -9.51 0.48
C GLN A 253 -29.26 -10.37 -0.33
N ASP A 254 -30.56 -10.16 -0.19
CA ASP A 254 -31.55 -10.90 -0.96
C ASP A 254 -31.50 -10.48 -2.44
N ASP A 255 -31.41 -11.45 -3.35
CA ASP A 255 -31.27 -11.24 -4.81
C ASP A 255 -30.08 -10.35 -5.22
N GLY A 256 -28.94 -10.54 -4.53
CA GLY A 256 -27.70 -9.82 -4.86
C GLY A 256 -27.00 -10.36 -6.12
N LEU A 257 -26.33 -9.46 -6.85
CA LEU A 257 -25.42 -9.79 -7.95
C LEU A 257 -23.97 -9.51 -7.53
N ILE A 258 -23.11 -10.52 -7.64
CA ILE A 258 -21.68 -10.39 -7.42
C ILE A 258 -20.94 -10.52 -8.75
N ILE A 259 -20.29 -9.44 -9.17
CA ILE A 259 -19.44 -9.41 -10.35
C ILE A 259 -18.00 -9.65 -9.89
N PHE A 260 -17.52 -10.87 -10.07
CA PHE A 260 -16.13 -11.23 -9.79
C PHE A 260 -15.28 -10.94 -11.03
N MET A 261 -14.48 -9.89 -10.96
CA MET A 261 -13.63 -9.45 -12.06
C MET A 261 -12.42 -10.37 -12.19
N VAL A 262 -12.26 -10.98 -13.37
CA VAL A 262 -11.15 -11.89 -13.69
C VAL A 262 -10.25 -11.27 -14.74
N ASN A 263 -8.96 -11.38 -14.51
CA ASN A 263 -7.95 -10.95 -15.46
C ASN A 263 -7.93 -11.88 -16.68
N ALA A 264 -8.24 -11.38 -17.89
CA ALA A 264 -8.16 -12.17 -19.12
C ALA A 264 -7.03 -11.68 -20.02
N GLY A 265 -6.29 -12.61 -20.64
CA GLY A 265 -5.23 -12.28 -21.58
C GLY A 265 -5.70 -11.42 -22.75
N SER A 266 -4.76 -10.79 -23.46
CA SER A 266 -5.06 -10.04 -24.68
C SER A 266 -5.40 -11.01 -25.80
N ASN A 267 -6.69 -11.22 -26.06
CA ASN A 267 -7.22 -12.07 -27.12
C ASN A 267 -8.38 -11.38 -27.87
N GLU A 268 -9.06 -12.14 -28.73
CA GLU A 268 -10.21 -11.69 -29.54
C GLU A 268 -11.46 -11.33 -28.74
N TYR A 269 -11.57 -11.78 -27.48
CA TYR A 269 -12.73 -11.50 -26.63
C TYR A 269 -12.53 -10.19 -25.87
N LEU A 270 -13.46 -9.24 -25.98
CA LEU A 270 -13.46 -8.04 -25.13
C LEU A 270 -13.77 -8.44 -23.68
N MET A 271 -14.74 -9.34 -23.52
CA MET A 271 -15.11 -9.91 -22.25
C MET A 271 -15.67 -11.32 -22.40
N GLN A 272 -15.67 -12.08 -21.31
CA GLN A 272 -16.32 -13.38 -21.24
C GLN A 272 -17.13 -13.49 -19.96
N PHE A 273 -18.32 -14.06 -20.08
CA PHE A 273 -19.20 -14.40 -18.97
C PHE A 273 -18.96 -15.84 -18.57
N ASN A 274 -18.64 -16.06 -17.30
CA ASN A 274 -18.46 -17.38 -16.73
C ASN A 274 -19.28 -17.48 -15.44
N ILE A 275 -20.17 -18.46 -15.37
CA ILE A 275 -21.04 -18.72 -14.22
C ILE A 275 -20.77 -20.12 -13.63
N GLY A 276 -19.58 -20.67 -13.88
CA GLY A 276 -19.16 -21.98 -13.40
C GLY A 276 -19.50 -23.15 -14.33
N GLY A 277 -19.84 -22.87 -15.60
CA GLY A 277 -20.09 -23.90 -16.62
C GLY A 277 -18.81 -24.49 -17.23
N ASP A 278 -18.98 -25.49 -18.10
CA ASP A 278 -17.87 -26.19 -18.74
C ASP A 278 -17.09 -25.27 -19.69
N LYS A 279 -15.78 -25.48 -19.75
CA LYS A 279 -14.91 -24.71 -20.65
C LYS A 279 -15.34 -24.93 -22.11
N SER A 280 -15.35 -23.86 -22.89
CA SER A 280 -15.79 -23.82 -24.29
C SER A 280 -17.30 -24.07 -24.49
N SER A 281 -18.11 -24.03 -23.43
CA SER A 281 -19.56 -24.13 -23.54
C SER A 281 -20.19 -22.79 -23.93
N ASN A 282 -20.92 -22.78 -25.05
CA ASN A 282 -21.66 -21.62 -25.53
C ASN A 282 -23.05 -21.44 -24.88
N SER A 283 -23.33 -22.13 -23.77
CA SER A 283 -24.60 -22.04 -23.04
C SER A 283 -24.39 -21.64 -21.57
N PHE A 284 -25.41 -21.01 -20.99
CA PHE A 284 -25.53 -20.75 -19.55
C PHE A 284 -26.29 -21.87 -18.79
N ASP A 285 -26.70 -22.94 -19.47
CA ASP A 285 -27.52 -23.99 -18.84
C ASP A 285 -26.81 -24.77 -17.74
N ASN A 286 -25.50 -24.99 -17.89
CA ASN A 286 -24.69 -25.75 -16.94
C ASN A 286 -24.03 -24.88 -15.86
N GLY A 287 -24.50 -23.64 -15.66
CA GLY A 287 -23.95 -22.72 -14.68
C GLY A 287 -24.25 -23.12 -13.24
N LEU A 288 -23.26 -22.96 -12.35
CA LEU A 288 -23.38 -23.26 -10.92
C LEU A 288 -23.68 -22.02 -10.08
N TYR A 289 -23.34 -20.84 -10.59
CA TYR A 289 -23.27 -19.63 -9.79
C TYR A 289 -24.36 -18.60 -10.08
N PHE A 290 -25.19 -18.81 -11.10
CA PHE A 290 -26.21 -17.85 -11.50
C PHE A 290 -27.52 -18.58 -11.79
N SER A 291 -28.55 -18.32 -10.98
CA SER A 291 -29.85 -18.98 -11.09
C SER A 291 -30.81 -18.28 -12.04
N ASP A 292 -30.81 -16.94 -12.07
CA ASP A 292 -31.68 -16.13 -12.92
C ASP A 292 -31.13 -16.01 -14.35
N LYS A 293 -31.59 -16.91 -15.23
CA LYS A 293 -31.12 -16.99 -16.62
C LYS A 293 -31.58 -15.81 -17.47
N ASP A 294 -32.78 -15.28 -17.25
CA ASP A 294 -33.33 -14.19 -18.05
C ASP A 294 -32.55 -12.88 -17.80
N LYS A 295 -32.26 -12.61 -16.52
CA LYS A 295 -31.41 -11.48 -16.12
C LYS A 295 -29.99 -11.61 -16.67
N LEU A 296 -29.42 -12.81 -16.64
CA LEU A 296 -28.11 -13.07 -17.21
C LEU A 296 -28.06 -12.87 -18.73
N GLU A 297 -29.05 -13.37 -19.46
CA GLU A 297 -29.09 -13.23 -20.92
C GLU A 297 -29.33 -11.77 -21.32
N ASN A 298 -30.11 -11.00 -20.54
CA ASN A 298 -30.23 -9.55 -20.71
C ASN A 298 -28.88 -8.84 -20.57
N TYR A 299 -28.11 -9.13 -19.51
CA TYR A 299 -26.75 -8.59 -19.37
C TYR A 299 -25.84 -9.03 -20.51
N TYR A 300 -25.94 -10.28 -20.96
CA TYR A 300 -25.16 -10.77 -22.09
C TYR A 300 -25.49 -10.03 -23.40
N ASN A 301 -26.77 -9.74 -23.65
CA ASN A 301 -27.19 -8.99 -24.83
C ASN A 301 -26.71 -7.54 -24.79
N LYS A 302 -26.82 -6.85 -23.64
CA LYS A 302 -26.22 -5.52 -23.43
C LYS A 302 -24.71 -5.57 -23.67
N ALA A 303 -24.03 -6.58 -23.14
CA ALA A 303 -22.60 -6.79 -23.33
C ALA A 303 -22.22 -7.06 -24.79
N LYS A 304 -23.04 -7.81 -25.53
CA LYS A 304 -22.85 -8.04 -26.96
C LYS A 304 -22.92 -6.75 -27.77
N SER A 305 -23.89 -5.87 -27.50
CA SER A 305 -23.94 -4.54 -28.14
C SER A 305 -22.68 -3.71 -27.86
N VAL A 306 -22.10 -3.84 -26.66
CA VAL A 306 -20.81 -3.22 -26.33
C VAL A 306 -19.67 -3.86 -27.14
N THR A 307 -19.60 -5.19 -27.23
CA THR A 307 -18.53 -5.85 -27.99
C THR A 307 -18.58 -5.55 -29.49
N ASP A 308 -19.79 -5.48 -30.06
CA ASP A 308 -20.01 -5.13 -31.47
C ASP A 308 -19.49 -3.72 -31.79
N LYS A 309 -19.71 -2.75 -30.87
CA LYS A 309 -19.18 -1.38 -30.99
C LYS A 309 -17.65 -1.32 -31.09
N TYR A 310 -16.95 -2.28 -30.50
CA TYR A 310 -15.49 -2.35 -30.49
C TYR A 310 -14.92 -3.39 -31.45
N GLU A 311 -15.75 -4.02 -32.27
CA GLU A 311 -15.35 -5.08 -33.22
C GLU A 311 -14.61 -6.24 -32.52
N MET A 312 -15.06 -6.60 -31.32
CA MET A 312 -14.50 -7.69 -30.52
C MET A 312 -15.57 -8.74 -30.20
N LEU A 313 -15.13 -9.93 -29.78
CA LEU A 313 -16.03 -11.02 -29.43
C LEU A 313 -16.46 -10.97 -27.96
N ILE A 314 -17.61 -11.58 -27.67
CA ILE A 314 -18.05 -11.92 -26.32
C ILE A 314 -18.12 -13.44 -26.18
N GLY A 315 -17.57 -13.97 -25.08
CA GLY A 315 -17.56 -15.41 -24.82
C GLY A 315 -18.55 -15.82 -23.73
N LYS A 316 -19.13 -17.01 -23.86
CA LYS A 316 -19.73 -17.77 -22.75
C LYS A 316 -18.75 -18.90 -22.42
N HIS A 317 -18.21 -18.93 -21.20
CA HIS A 317 -17.25 -19.96 -20.74
C HIS A 317 -16.06 -20.28 -21.70
N ALA A 318 -15.73 -19.39 -22.64
CA ALA A 318 -14.94 -19.70 -23.82
C ALA A 318 -13.50 -20.16 -23.49
N THR A 319 -12.79 -19.39 -22.68
CA THR A 319 -11.37 -19.64 -22.38
C THR A 319 -11.15 -20.37 -21.05
N VAL A 320 -12.08 -20.20 -20.13
CA VAL A 320 -12.04 -20.71 -18.76
C VAL A 320 -13.44 -21.20 -18.40
N GLY A 321 -13.52 -22.41 -17.86
CA GLY A 321 -14.77 -23.01 -17.38
C GLY A 321 -14.89 -22.91 -15.86
N LYS A 322 -15.43 -23.97 -15.24
CA LYS A 322 -15.59 -24.10 -13.80
C LYS A 322 -14.25 -23.89 -13.06
N PRO A 323 -14.20 -22.99 -12.05
CA PRO A 323 -13.00 -22.77 -11.27
C PRO A 323 -12.71 -23.94 -10.32
N ASP A 324 -11.45 -24.05 -9.89
CA ASP A 324 -11.00 -25.04 -8.92
C ASP A 324 -11.79 -24.98 -7.61
N ASN A 325 -11.90 -26.11 -6.90
CA ASN A 325 -12.68 -26.21 -5.66
C ASN A 325 -12.24 -25.18 -4.60
N ASN A 326 -10.96 -24.84 -4.54
CA ASN A 326 -10.41 -23.88 -3.59
C ASN A 326 -10.47 -22.41 -4.04
N HIS A 327 -11.11 -22.12 -5.18
CA HIS A 327 -11.30 -20.77 -5.65
C HIS A 327 -12.31 -20.02 -4.76
N VAL A 328 -12.01 -18.76 -4.46
CA VAL A 328 -12.82 -17.88 -3.60
C VAL A 328 -14.27 -17.70 -4.07
N VAL A 329 -14.57 -17.95 -5.34
CA VAL A 329 -15.93 -17.81 -5.89
C VAL A 329 -16.85 -18.89 -5.33
N ASN A 330 -16.33 -20.11 -5.13
CA ASN A 330 -17.05 -21.18 -4.44
C ASN A 330 -17.37 -20.81 -2.99
N TYR A 331 -16.44 -20.12 -2.32
CA TYR A 331 -16.67 -19.62 -0.97
C TYR A 331 -17.71 -18.49 -0.96
N ILE A 332 -17.58 -17.50 -1.85
CA ILE A 332 -18.53 -16.38 -1.99
C ILE A 332 -19.94 -16.91 -2.23
N GLN A 333 -20.12 -17.81 -3.21
CA GLN A 333 -21.42 -18.38 -3.51
C GLN A 333 -21.98 -19.16 -2.33
N SER A 334 -21.16 -19.99 -1.66
CA SER A 334 -21.66 -20.87 -0.61
C SER A 334 -22.19 -20.10 0.61
N ILE A 335 -21.55 -18.97 0.94
CA ILE A 335 -21.92 -18.11 2.07
C ILE A 335 -23.03 -17.12 1.71
N THR A 336 -22.92 -16.43 0.58
CA THR A 336 -23.87 -15.36 0.24
C THR A 336 -25.15 -15.88 -0.39
N LYS A 337 -25.09 -17.03 -1.09
CA LYS A 337 -26.17 -17.56 -1.94
C LYS A 337 -26.62 -16.63 -3.07
N ASN A 338 -25.83 -15.58 -3.34
CA ASN A 338 -26.08 -14.60 -4.40
C ASN A 338 -25.66 -15.14 -5.77
N ASN A 339 -26.21 -14.53 -6.82
CA ASN A 339 -25.77 -14.77 -8.19
C ASN A 339 -24.34 -14.25 -8.36
N VAL A 340 -23.42 -15.09 -8.84
CA VAL A 340 -22.03 -14.71 -9.11
C VAL A 340 -21.74 -14.82 -10.59
N LEU A 341 -21.31 -13.72 -11.20
CA LEU A 341 -20.79 -13.65 -12.55
C LEU A 341 -19.27 -13.44 -12.48
N MET A 342 -18.49 -14.41 -12.96
CA MET A 342 -17.07 -14.21 -13.22
C MET A 342 -16.93 -13.49 -14.57
N LEU A 343 -16.68 -12.17 -14.51
CA LEU A 343 -16.49 -11.33 -15.68
C LEU A 343 -15.02 -11.28 -16.03
N HIS A 344 -14.65 -12.02 -17.07
CA HIS A 344 -13.31 -12.00 -17.64
C HIS A 344 -13.15 -10.74 -18.49
N VAL A 345 -12.22 -9.86 -18.11
CA VAL A 345 -12.00 -8.57 -18.77
C VAL A 345 -10.67 -8.62 -19.52
N ASN A 346 -10.70 -8.30 -20.82
CA ASN A 346 -9.49 -8.25 -21.63
C ASN A 346 -8.54 -7.14 -21.16
N VAL A 347 -7.30 -7.49 -20.82
CA VAL A 347 -6.31 -6.55 -20.28
C VAL A 347 -5.89 -5.44 -21.23
N SER A 348 -6.08 -5.60 -22.54
CA SER A 348 -5.68 -4.61 -23.54
C SER A 348 -6.40 -3.27 -23.31
N ILE A 349 -7.66 -3.30 -22.86
CA ILE A 349 -8.48 -2.09 -22.64
C ILE A 349 -7.93 -1.23 -21.49
N LEU A 350 -7.26 -1.86 -20.52
CA LEU A 350 -6.75 -1.17 -19.32
C LEU A 350 -5.61 -0.20 -19.65
N LYS A 351 -4.91 -0.44 -20.76
CA LYS A 351 -3.75 0.33 -21.22
C LYS A 351 -4.07 1.27 -22.38
N LYS A 352 -5.33 1.33 -22.81
CA LYS A 352 -5.79 2.29 -23.82
C LYS A 352 -5.58 3.72 -23.37
N ASP A 353 -5.69 4.64 -24.33
CA ASP A 353 -5.63 6.06 -24.04
C ASP A 353 -6.66 6.45 -22.97
N ALA A 354 -6.45 7.57 -22.30
CA ALA A 354 -7.25 7.89 -21.14
C ALA A 354 -8.74 8.13 -21.49
N VAL A 355 -9.06 8.63 -22.69
CA VAL A 355 -10.45 8.92 -23.10
C VAL A 355 -11.18 7.62 -23.45
N GLU A 356 -10.57 6.78 -24.29
CA GLU A 356 -11.05 5.46 -24.67
C GLU A 356 -11.19 4.56 -23.44
N TYR A 357 -10.23 4.61 -22.51
CA TYR A 357 -10.30 3.89 -21.23
C TYR A 357 -11.58 4.23 -20.43
N TYR A 358 -11.91 5.51 -20.27
CA TYR A 358 -13.14 5.88 -19.55
C TYR A 358 -14.40 5.57 -20.35
N GLN A 359 -14.31 5.49 -21.69
CA GLN A 359 -15.43 5.00 -22.50
C GLN A 359 -15.68 3.51 -22.22
N TYR A 360 -14.64 2.67 -22.16
CA TYR A 360 -14.77 1.28 -21.74
C TYR A 360 -15.35 1.16 -20.33
N VAL A 361 -14.90 2.00 -19.38
CA VAL A 361 -15.46 2.02 -18.01
C VAL A 361 -16.97 2.30 -18.03
N SER A 362 -17.42 3.29 -18.82
CA SER A 362 -18.85 3.59 -18.97
C SER A 362 -19.60 2.41 -19.56
N ASP A 363 -19.14 1.91 -20.71
CA ASP A 363 -19.85 0.87 -21.45
C ASP A 363 -19.94 -0.43 -20.63
N PHE A 364 -18.89 -0.79 -19.87
CA PHE A 364 -18.94 -1.93 -18.96
C PHE A 364 -19.89 -1.72 -17.78
N ALA A 365 -19.99 -0.50 -17.25
CA ALA A 365 -20.94 -0.20 -16.19
C ALA A 365 -22.38 -0.25 -16.72
N ASP A 366 -22.63 0.27 -17.92
CA ASP A 366 -23.96 0.33 -18.53
C ASP A 366 -24.57 -1.06 -18.79
N ILE A 367 -23.74 -2.11 -18.94
CA ILE A 367 -24.20 -3.52 -19.01
C ILE A 367 -25.03 -3.89 -17.78
N PHE A 368 -24.64 -3.44 -16.60
CA PHE A 368 -25.22 -3.86 -15.33
C PHE A 368 -26.14 -2.81 -14.69
N LYS A 369 -26.39 -1.69 -15.37
CA LYS A 369 -27.45 -0.76 -14.98
C LYS A 369 -28.80 -1.40 -15.29
N ASP A 370 -29.73 -1.27 -14.35
CA ASP A 370 -31.12 -1.70 -14.52
C ASP A 370 -31.80 -0.89 -15.64
#